data_AF-A0A429JLK8-F1
#
_entry.id   AF-A0A429JLK8-F1
#
_cell.length_a   1.000
_cell.length_b   1.000
_cell.length_c   1.000
_cell.angle_alpha   90.00
_cell.angle_beta   90.00
_cell.angle_gamma   90.00
#
_symmetry.space_group_name_H-M   'P 1'
#
loop_
_entity.id
_entity.type
_entity.pdbx_description
1 polymer ?
#
loop_
_entity_poly.entity_id
_entity_poly.type
_entity_poly.pdbx_seq_one_letter_code
_entity_poly.pdbx_strand_id
1 'polypeptide(L)'
;MTDTDRTAFFSAVLKAIASTRNHGTDQDEHVKGVVEPAARIRAVEEEGKDGQLTSGETGEVLELLETTFRAKRTPDEEREYYLQYIEKVSGVSRASLGVSTW
;
A
#
# COMPACT_ATOMS: atom_id res chain seq x y z
N MET A 1 8.48 -16.07 12.52
CA MET A 1 8.36 -14.67 12.06
C MET A 1 8.72 -14.67 10.60
N THR A 2 7.79 -14.31 9.71
CA THR A 2 8.14 -14.08 8.30
C THR A 2 8.97 -12.80 8.25
N ASP A 3 10.19 -12.92 7.74
CA ASP A 3 11.05 -11.76 7.52
C ASP A 3 10.43 -10.98 6.36
N THR A 4 9.84 -9.82 6.65
CA THR A 4 9.22 -8.99 5.61
C THR A 4 10.34 -8.38 4.79
N ASP A 5 10.39 -8.71 3.50
CA ASP A 5 11.32 -8.05 2.59
C ASP A 5 10.83 -6.62 2.34
N ARG A 6 11.48 -5.67 3.02
CA ARG A 6 11.20 -4.24 2.94
C ARG A 6 11.24 -3.72 1.50
N THR A 7 12.25 -4.13 0.73
CA THR A 7 12.44 -3.63 -0.63
C THR A 7 11.34 -4.18 -1.55
N ALA A 8 11.04 -5.48 -1.43
CA ALA A 8 9.97 -6.11 -2.18
C ALA A 8 8.60 -5.52 -1.81
N PHE A 9 8.36 -5.23 -0.52
CA PHE A 9 7.13 -4.63 -0.03
C PHE A 9 6.88 -3.24 -0.66
N PHE A 10 7.80 -2.30 -0.49
CA PHE A 10 7.62 -0.95 -1.04
C PHE A 10 7.55 -0.95 -2.56
N SER A 11 8.38 -1.77 -3.22
CA SER A 11 8.34 -1.92 -4.68
C SER A 11 6.98 -2.42 -5.16
N ALA A 12 6.39 -3.39 -4.47
CA ALA A 12 5.08 -3.94 -4.80
C ALA A 12 3.94 -2.94 -4.57
N VAL A 13 3.97 -2.22 -3.44
CA VAL A 13 2.98 -1.18 -3.10
C VAL A 13 3.00 -0.05 -4.14
N LEU A 14 4.17 0.49 -4.45
CA LEU A 14 4.30 1.57 -5.43
C LEU A 14 3.93 1.13 -6.84
N LYS A 15 4.24 -0.13 -7.21
CA LYS A 15 3.78 -0.73 -8.46
C LYS A 15 2.27 -0.83 -8.52
N ALA A 16 1.61 -1.25 -7.44
CA ALA A 16 0.14 -1.29 -7.37
C ALA A 16 -0.43 0.12 -7.60
N ILE A 17 0.07 1.12 -6.87
CA ILE A 17 -0.35 2.52 -7.05
C ILE A 17 -0.17 2.97 -8.50
N ALA A 18 0.98 2.73 -9.13
CA ALA A 18 1.24 3.17 -10.49
C ALA A 18 0.40 2.41 -11.55
N SER A 19 0.10 1.13 -11.31
CA SER A 19 -0.57 0.26 -12.27
C SER A 19 -2.09 0.37 -12.21
N THR A 20 -2.63 0.79 -11.06
CA THR A 20 -4.07 0.98 -10.90
C THR A 20 -4.54 2.25 -11.60
N ARG A 21 -5.52 2.10 -12.49
CA ARG A 21 -6.14 3.21 -13.20
C ARG A 21 -6.91 4.11 -12.24
N ASN A 22 -6.83 5.43 -12.44
CA ASN A 22 -7.65 6.39 -11.73
C ASN A 22 -8.99 6.58 -12.46
N HIS A 23 -10.10 6.25 -11.80
CA HIS A 23 -11.46 6.49 -12.30
C HIS A 23 -12.15 7.68 -11.61
N GLY A 24 -11.48 8.36 -10.69
CA GLY A 24 -11.92 9.62 -10.10
C GLY A 24 -11.69 10.79 -11.06
N THR A 25 -12.62 11.76 -11.04
CA THR A 25 -12.56 12.98 -11.86
C THR A 25 -12.32 14.24 -11.04
N ASP A 26 -12.31 14.11 -9.70
CA ASP A 26 -12.10 15.22 -8.78
C ASP A 26 -10.60 15.36 -8.46
N GLN A 27 -10.08 16.57 -8.68
CA GLN A 27 -8.66 16.86 -8.52
C GLN A 27 -8.25 16.92 -7.05
N ASP A 28 -9.10 17.43 -6.16
CA ASP A 28 -8.80 17.53 -4.73
C ASP A 28 -8.86 16.15 -4.07
N GLU A 29 -9.82 15.31 -4.49
CA GLU A 29 -9.90 13.90 -4.12
C GLU A 29 -8.66 13.13 -4.60
N HIS A 30 -8.16 13.41 -5.80
CA HIS A 30 -6.94 12.80 -6.31
C HIS A 30 -5.69 13.20 -5.50
N VAL A 31 -5.55 14.48 -5.16
CA VAL A 31 -4.39 14.94 -4.39
C VAL A 31 -4.39 14.30 -3.00
N LYS A 32 -5.49 14.41 -2.26
CA LYS A 32 -5.61 13.87 -0.90
C LYS A 32 -5.60 12.35 -0.84
N GLY A 33 -6.16 11.71 -1.87
CA GLY A 33 -6.37 10.27 -1.90
C GLY A 33 -5.26 9.49 -2.59
N VAL A 34 -4.44 10.11 -3.44
CA VAL A 34 -3.40 9.41 -4.21
C VAL A 34 -2.02 10.04 -4.03
N VAL A 35 -1.91 11.37 -4.19
CA VAL A 35 -0.61 12.05 -4.17
C VAL A 35 -0.04 12.11 -2.76
N GLU A 36 -0.83 12.58 -1.79
CA GLU A 36 -0.40 12.65 -0.38
C GLU A 36 -0.10 11.26 0.20
N PRO A 37 -0.94 10.21 0.00
CA PRO A 37 -0.60 8.86 0.47
C PRO A 37 0.65 8.29 -0.18
N ALA A 38 0.84 8.46 -1.49
CA ALA A 38 2.05 7.99 -2.16
C ALA A 38 3.31 8.70 -1.64
N ALA A 39 3.22 10.01 -1.34
CA ALA A 39 4.31 10.76 -0.72
C ALA A 39 4.62 10.25 0.69
N ARG A 40 3.60 9.96 1.50
CA ARG A 40 3.80 9.40 2.86
C ARG A 40 4.42 8.00 2.81
N ILE A 41 3.99 7.13 1.88
CA ILE A 41 4.61 5.80 1.68
C ILE A 41 6.10 5.92 1.38
N ARG A 42 6.50 6.88 0.54
CA ARG A 42 7.92 7.17 0.26
C ARG A 42 8.66 7.68 1.49
N ALA A 43 8.04 8.53 2.31
CA ALA A 43 8.64 8.99 3.55
C ALA A 43 8.90 7.82 4.52
N VAL A 44 7.94 6.89 4.70
CA VAL A 44 8.12 5.69 5.52
C VAL A 44 9.24 4.79 4.95
N GLU A 45 9.33 4.68 3.61
CA GLU A 45 10.43 3.98 2.93
C GLU A 45 11.81 4.59 3.25
N GLU A 46 11.90 5.91 3.38
CA GLU A 46 13.14 6.61 3.68
C GLU A 46 13.50 6.60 5.17
N GLU A 47 12.53 6.81 6.05
CA GLU A 47 12.68 6.86 7.51
C GLU A 47 13.26 5.55 8.07
N GLY A 48 12.91 4.40 7.47
CA GLY A 48 13.36 3.08 7.92
C GLY A 48 14.45 2.42 7.07
N LYS A 49 15.23 3.18 6.28
CA LYS A 49 16.21 2.63 5.31
C LYS A 49 17.22 1.63 5.89
N ASP A 50 17.49 1.69 7.18
CA ASP A 50 18.51 0.86 7.84
C ASP A 50 17.93 -0.26 8.73
N GLY A 51 16.61 -0.45 8.74
CA GLY A 51 15.91 -1.35 9.68
C GLY A 51 14.89 -2.29 9.04
N GLN A 52 14.56 -3.35 9.78
CA GLN A 52 13.44 -4.24 9.45
C GLN A 52 12.12 -3.47 9.57
N LEU A 53 11.17 -3.70 8.66
CA LEU A 53 9.84 -3.12 8.77
C LEU A 53 9.15 -3.61 10.04
N THR A 54 8.65 -2.66 10.83
CA THR A 54 7.76 -2.96 11.94
C THR A 54 6.36 -3.28 11.43
N SER A 55 5.59 -4.01 12.23
CA SER A 55 4.17 -4.26 11.94
C SER A 55 3.37 -2.95 11.85
N GLY A 56 3.75 -1.92 12.62
CA GLY A 56 3.11 -0.61 12.60
C GLY A 56 3.32 0.11 11.26
N GLU A 57 4.57 0.18 10.78
CA GLU A 57 4.87 0.77 9.46
C GLU A 57 4.20 -0.02 8.32
N THR A 58 4.14 -1.35 8.45
CA THR A 58 3.48 -2.19 7.44
C THR A 58 1.98 -1.88 7.40
N GLY A 59 1.33 -1.76 8.56
CA GLY A 59 -0.07 -1.39 8.68
C GLY A 59 -0.36 -0.01 8.10
N GLU A 60 0.44 1.00 8.46
CA GLU A 60 0.33 2.37 7.95
C GLU A 60 0.40 2.40 6.41
N VAL A 61 1.38 1.72 5.81
CA VAL A 61 1.54 1.68 4.35
C VAL A 61 0.35 1.01 3.66
N LEU A 62 -0.19 -0.06 4.24
CA LEU A 62 -1.36 -0.74 3.68
C LEU A 62 -2.65 0.10 3.79
N GLU A 63 -2.82 0.88 4.87
CA GLU A 63 -3.94 1.82 5.01
C GLU A 63 -3.86 2.98 4.00
N LEU A 64 -2.65 3.49 3.75
CA LEU A 64 -2.40 4.51 2.73
C LEU A 64 -2.66 3.96 1.31
N LEU A 65 -2.29 2.71 1.05
CA LEU A 65 -2.60 2.02 -0.20
C LEU A 65 -4.12 1.84 -0.37
N GLU A 66 -4.83 1.45 0.68
CA GLU A 66 -6.30 1.32 0.65
C GLU A 66 -6.98 2.66 0.37
N THR A 67 -6.49 3.74 0.98
CA THR A 67 -6.94 5.11 0.69
C THR A 67 -6.78 5.44 -0.80
N THR A 68 -5.66 5.01 -1.39
CA THR A 68 -5.39 5.18 -2.82
C THR A 68 -6.36 4.40 -3.70
N PHE A 69 -6.67 3.15 -3.36
CA PHE A 69 -7.65 2.35 -4.11
C PHE A 69 -9.05 2.98 -4.07
N ARG A 70 -9.46 3.47 -2.90
CA ARG A 70 -10.76 4.15 -2.74
C ARG A 70 -10.85 5.41 -3.60
N ALA A 71 -9.85 6.28 -3.53
CA ALA A 71 -9.81 7.52 -4.31
C ALA A 71 -9.78 7.25 -5.83
N LYS A 72 -9.10 6.18 -6.25
CA LYS A 72 -9.08 5.74 -7.66
C LYS A 72 -10.34 5.00 -8.10
N ARG A 73 -11.24 4.69 -7.17
CA ARG A 73 -12.44 3.83 -7.37
C ARG A 73 -12.06 2.49 -7.99
N THR A 74 -11.01 1.89 -7.44
CA THR A 74 -10.48 0.60 -7.89
C THR A 74 -11.51 -0.50 -7.63
N PRO A 75 -11.84 -1.34 -8.62
CA PRO A 75 -12.72 -2.49 -8.43
C PRO A 75 -12.18 -3.46 -7.37
N ASP A 76 -13.08 -4.10 -6.62
CA ASP A 76 -12.71 -5.00 -5.52
C ASP A 76 -11.79 -6.15 -5.96
N GLU A 77 -12.03 -6.72 -7.15
CA GLU A 77 -11.20 -7.79 -7.71
C GLU A 77 -9.77 -7.33 -8.01
N GLU A 78 -9.61 -6.12 -8.57
CA GLU A 78 -8.30 -5.54 -8.85
C GLU A 78 -7.57 -5.17 -7.55
N ARG A 79 -8.29 -4.61 -6.57
CA ARG A 79 -7.78 -4.33 -5.24
C ARG A 79 -7.23 -5.60 -4.59
N GLU A 80 -8.03 -6.66 -4.52
CA GLU A 80 -7.61 -7.91 -3.87
C GLU A 80 -6.46 -8.58 -4.62
N TYR A 81 -6.42 -8.51 -5.95
CA TYR A 81 -5.28 -8.97 -6.75
C TYR A 81 -3.97 -8.31 -6.30
N TYR A 82 -3.94 -6.99 -6.15
CA TYR A 82 -2.73 -6.30 -5.71
C TYR A 82 -2.35 -6.60 -4.26
N LEU A 83 -3.33 -6.72 -3.36
CA LEU A 83 -3.08 -7.07 -1.96
C LEU A 83 -2.47 -8.48 -1.84
N GLN A 84 -3.01 -9.47 -2.54
CA GLN A 84 -2.44 -10.82 -2.59
C GLN A 84 -1.05 -10.84 -3.24
N TYR A 85 -0.84 -10.04 -4.28
CA TYR A 85 0.47 -9.90 -4.91
C TYR A 85 1.49 -9.36 -3.92
N ILE A 86 1.16 -8.31 -3.15
CA ILE A 86 2.04 -7.74 -2.12
C ILE A 86 2.38 -8.80 -1.07
N GLU A 87 1.38 -9.48 -0.50
CA GLU A 87 1.60 -10.55 0.49
C GLU A 87 2.55 -11.63 -0.02
N LYS A 88 2.35 -12.07 -1.27
CA LYS A 88 3.15 -13.12 -1.88
C LYS A 88 4.61 -12.73 -2.08
N VAL A 89 4.88 -11.49 -2.51
CA VAL A 89 6.24 -11.07 -2.86
C VAL A 89 7.04 -10.52 -1.69
N SER A 90 6.37 -9.96 -0.66
CA SER A 90 7.06 -9.39 0.49
C SER A 90 7.05 -10.27 1.73
N GLY A 91 6.23 -11.33 1.77
CA GLY A 91 6.08 -12.18 2.96
C GLY A 91 5.24 -11.54 4.07
N VAL A 92 4.59 -10.41 3.79
CA VAL A 92 3.62 -9.77 4.69
C VAL A 92 2.36 -10.63 4.79
N SER A 93 1.78 -10.68 5.98
CA SER A 93 0.48 -11.31 6.22
C SER A 93 -0.49 -10.26 6.76
N ARG A 94 -1.49 -9.84 5.97
CA ARG A 94 -2.51 -8.86 6.41
C ARG A 94 -3.30 -9.36 7.61
N ALA A 95 -3.56 -10.67 7.68
CA ALA A 95 -4.23 -11.32 8.80
C ALA A 95 -3.49 -11.12 10.14
N SER A 96 -2.17 -10.92 10.10
CA SER A 96 -1.33 -10.71 11.28
C SER A 96 -1.30 -9.24 11.74
N LEU A 97 -1.77 -8.32 10.89
CA LEU A 97 -1.68 -6.88 11.10
C LEU A 97 -3.00 -6.26 11.59
N GLY A 98 -4.08 -7.05 11.70
CA GLY A 98 -5.40 -6.54 12.07
C GLY A 98 -6.03 -5.62 11.02
N VAL A 99 -5.44 -5.54 9.82
CA VAL A 99 -5.99 -4.79 8.68
C VAL A 99 -7.24 -5.53 8.23
N SER A 100 -8.38 -4.92 8.55
CA SER A 100 -9.69 -5.52 8.42
C SER A 100 -10.09 -5.52 6.94
N THR A 101 -10.40 -6.69 6.39
CA THR A 101 -10.92 -6.85 5.02
C THR A 101 -12.37 -6.36 5.00
N TRP A 102 -12.62 -5.14 4.50
CA TRP A 102 -13.96 -4.60 4.25
C TRP A 102 -14.12 -4.28 2.77
#